data_AF-A0A936NG29-F1
#
_entry.id   AF-A0A936NG29-F1
#
_cell.length_a   1.000
_cell.length_b   1.000
_cell.length_c   1.000
_cell.angle_alpha   90.00
_cell.angle_beta   90.00
_cell.angle_gamma   90.00
#
_symmetry.space_group_name_H-M   'P 1'
#
loop_
_entity.id
_entity.type
_entity.pdbx_description
1 polymer ?
#
loop_
_entity_poly.entity_id
_entity_poly.type
_entity_poly.pdbx_seq_one_letter_code
_entity_poly.pdbx_strand_id
1 'polypeptide(L)'
;MHKGRVLPVRSPQLVLGVAACHVFALIVGIGAISRPALAGPPVPFSASGTILTIDAGDVRSAGQSGRFIVRDRQITGTLTGSIGGTAGVPFVITYDSNVPLATQSGRIHARLIAGVYEANMTMASNAGPTPVECETPDGATCIATGAGNFVPGLLLNGRMNFLSGAKGQGTVNGWLIPILDERGHIVSIAASLLSLSGRWMP
;
A
#
# COMPACT_ATOMS: atom_id res chain seq x y z
N MET A 1 26.18 86.57 -39.16
CA MET A 1 25.49 87.43 -40.15
C MET A 1 24.86 86.54 -41.21
N HIS A 2 23.60 86.85 -41.55
CA HIS A 2 22.74 86.15 -42.52
C HIS A 2 23.29 86.02 -43.94
N LYS A 3 22.84 84.94 -44.61
CA LYS A 3 22.26 84.83 -45.99
C LYS A 3 22.70 83.46 -46.56
N GLY A 4 21.85 82.51 -46.94
CA GLY A 4 20.47 82.55 -47.43
C GLY A 4 20.46 82.09 -48.88
N ARG A 5 19.86 80.92 -49.19
CA ARG A 5 19.17 80.69 -50.46
C ARG A 5 18.20 79.53 -50.36
N VAL A 6 16.98 79.82 -50.78
CA VAL A 6 15.79 78.98 -50.83
C VAL A 6 15.42 78.82 -52.32
N LEU A 7 14.68 77.74 -52.63
CA LEU A 7 13.56 77.63 -53.59
C LEU A 7 13.75 76.54 -54.69
N PRO A 8 12.68 76.01 -55.31
CA PRO A 8 11.59 75.19 -54.72
C PRO A 8 11.14 74.03 -55.66
N VAL A 9 9.91 73.51 -55.44
CA VAL A 9 9.00 72.80 -56.39
C VAL A 9 9.14 71.26 -56.37
N ARG A 10 8.10 70.40 -56.17
CA ARG A 10 6.68 70.36 -56.61
C ARG A 10 5.88 69.35 -55.74
N SER A 11 4.62 69.67 -55.40
CA SER A 11 3.54 68.73 -55.00
C SER A 11 3.04 67.94 -56.24
N PRO A 12 2.06 66.97 -56.22
CA PRO A 12 1.00 66.66 -55.22
C PRO A 12 0.57 65.15 -55.09
N GLN A 13 -0.60 64.92 -54.48
CA GLN A 13 -1.51 63.74 -54.51
C GLN A 13 -1.23 62.62 -53.49
N LEU A 14 -2.02 62.43 -52.42
CA LEU A 14 -3.43 62.02 -52.31
C LEU A 14 -3.72 60.65 -52.93
N VAL A 15 -3.67 59.58 -52.12
CA VAL A 15 -4.62 58.47 -52.19
C VAL A 15 -4.89 57.94 -50.78
N LEU A 16 -6.14 58.13 -50.36
CA LEU A 16 -6.80 57.44 -49.26
C LEU A 16 -7.04 55.99 -49.71
N GLY A 17 -6.45 55.02 -49.04
CA GLY A 17 -6.62 53.59 -49.34
C GLY A 17 -7.02 52.82 -48.09
N VAL A 18 -8.32 52.76 -47.81
CA VAL A 18 -8.90 51.80 -46.86
C VAL A 18 -8.86 50.43 -47.53
N ALA A 19 -8.08 49.52 -46.97
CA ALA A 19 -8.22 48.09 -47.26
C ALA A 19 -8.08 47.33 -45.94
N ALA A 20 -9.20 47.16 -45.26
CA ALA A 20 -9.37 46.07 -44.32
C ALA A 20 -9.26 44.76 -45.11
N CYS A 21 -8.19 44.00 -44.88
CA CYS A 21 -8.12 42.62 -45.32
C CYS A 21 -7.73 41.77 -44.12
N HIS A 22 -8.68 40.96 -43.68
CA HIS A 22 -8.55 40.02 -42.59
C HIS A 22 -7.44 39.03 -42.89
N VAL A 23 -6.32 39.11 -42.17
CA VAL A 23 -5.40 37.99 -42.09
C VAL A 23 -5.90 37.10 -40.95
N PHE A 24 -6.76 36.14 -41.30
CA PHE A 24 -6.97 34.93 -40.54
C PHE A 24 -5.60 34.23 -40.44
N ALA A 25 -4.88 34.46 -39.35
CA ALA A 25 -3.72 33.64 -39.02
C ALA A 25 -4.23 32.24 -38.68
N LEU A 26 -4.03 31.34 -39.63
CA LEU A 26 -4.24 29.91 -39.53
C LEU A 26 -3.47 29.40 -38.29
N ILE A 27 -4.17 29.15 -37.18
CA ILE A 27 -3.61 28.37 -36.07
C ILE A 27 -3.43 26.96 -36.62
N VAL A 28 -2.20 26.66 -37.05
CA VAL A 28 -1.78 25.28 -37.31
C VAL A 28 -1.87 24.57 -35.97
N GLY A 29 -2.96 23.81 -35.79
CA GLY A 29 -3.12 22.91 -34.67
C GLY A 29 -1.96 21.92 -34.68
N ILE A 30 -1.01 22.10 -33.77
CA ILE A 30 -0.14 21.03 -33.34
C ILE A 30 -1.07 20.06 -32.62
N GLY A 31 -1.69 19.16 -33.38
CA GLY A 31 -2.34 17.98 -32.86
C GLY A 31 -1.27 17.24 -32.09
N ALA A 32 -1.28 17.36 -30.77
CA ALA A 32 -0.49 16.53 -29.90
C ALA A 32 -0.88 15.09 -30.23
N ILE A 33 -0.01 14.41 -30.98
CA ILE A 33 -0.10 12.97 -31.17
C ILE A 33 0.27 12.40 -29.81
N SER A 34 -0.72 12.35 -28.91
CA SER A 34 -0.65 11.59 -27.68
C SER A 34 -0.46 10.14 -28.10
N ARG A 35 0.80 9.72 -28.29
CA ARG A 35 1.10 8.31 -28.45
C ARG A 35 0.48 7.62 -27.24
N PRO A 36 -0.39 6.63 -27.42
CA PRO A 36 -0.86 5.86 -26.28
C PRO A 36 0.41 5.32 -25.62
N ALA A 37 0.69 5.76 -24.39
CA ALA A 37 1.70 5.13 -23.58
C ALA A 37 1.24 3.69 -23.40
N LEU A 38 1.85 2.76 -24.15
CA LEU A 38 1.63 1.34 -23.91
C LEU A 38 2.10 1.08 -22.49
N ALA A 39 1.14 0.87 -21.59
CA ALA A 39 1.43 0.34 -20.27
C ALA A 39 2.23 -0.96 -20.48
N GLY A 40 3.42 -1.05 -19.87
CA GLY A 40 4.24 -2.25 -19.92
C GLY A 40 3.52 -3.50 -19.38
N PRO A 41 4.12 -4.69 -19.50
CA PRO A 41 3.58 -5.86 -18.84
C PRO A 41 3.63 -5.68 -17.31
N PRO A 42 2.63 -6.18 -16.55
CA PRO A 42 2.70 -6.21 -15.08
C PRO A 42 3.95 -6.96 -14.59
N VAL A 43 4.67 -6.38 -13.62
CA VAL A 43 5.92 -6.95 -13.08
C VAL A 43 5.64 -7.66 -11.76
N PRO A 44 5.99 -8.94 -11.57
CA PRO A 44 5.75 -9.65 -10.31
C PRO A 44 6.60 -9.08 -9.17
N PHE A 45 6.07 -9.16 -7.95
CA PHE A 45 6.83 -8.86 -6.73
C PHE A 45 6.62 -9.93 -5.67
N SER A 46 7.61 -10.08 -4.80
CA SER A 46 7.55 -10.92 -3.61
C SER A 46 8.33 -10.28 -2.48
N ALA A 47 7.75 -10.22 -1.28
CA ALA A 47 8.40 -9.76 -0.07
C ALA A 47 7.99 -10.62 1.11
N SER A 48 8.89 -10.86 2.05
CA SER A 48 8.58 -11.61 3.27
C SER A 48 9.33 -11.05 4.47
N GLY A 49 8.79 -11.31 5.66
CA GLY A 49 9.29 -10.70 6.87
C GLY A 49 8.76 -11.32 8.14
N THR A 50 9.35 -10.94 9.26
CA THR A 50 8.91 -11.33 10.60
C THR A 50 8.29 -10.13 11.31
N ILE A 51 7.27 -10.40 12.12
CA ILE A 51 6.74 -9.45 13.08
C ILE A 51 7.63 -9.51 14.33
N LEU A 52 8.09 -8.35 14.77
CA LEU A 52 9.00 -8.18 15.90
C LEU A 52 8.27 -7.68 17.15
N THR A 53 7.32 -6.76 16.98
CA THR A 53 6.55 -6.23 18.09
C THR A 53 5.08 -6.08 17.73
N ILE A 54 4.25 -6.08 18.77
CA ILE A 54 2.85 -5.69 18.72
C ILE A 54 2.59 -4.77 19.90
N ASP A 55 1.97 -3.61 19.68
CA ASP A 55 1.56 -2.74 20.78
C ASP A 55 0.26 -3.24 21.43
N ALA A 56 -0.21 -2.58 22.48
CA ALA A 56 -1.46 -2.97 23.13
C ALA A 56 -2.70 -2.66 22.26
N GLY A 57 -2.65 -1.63 21.42
CA GLY A 57 -3.81 -1.06 20.71
C GLY A 57 -4.90 -0.54 21.65
N ASP A 58 -6.04 -0.13 21.07
CA ASP A 58 -7.29 0.10 21.82
C ASP A 58 -8.17 -1.14 21.72
N VAL A 59 -8.19 -1.95 22.78
CA VAL A 59 -8.95 -3.20 22.85
C VAL A 59 -10.12 -3.06 23.81
N ARG A 60 -11.34 -3.24 23.31
CA ARG A 60 -12.58 -3.11 24.09
C ARG A 60 -13.52 -4.27 23.83
N SER A 61 -14.33 -4.61 24.82
CA SER A 61 -15.43 -5.55 24.62
C SER A 61 -16.48 -4.98 23.68
N ALA A 62 -16.97 -5.82 22.76
CA ALA A 62 -18.08 -5.51 21.86
C ALA A 62 -19.43 -5.78 22.56
N GLY A 63 -19.61 -5.20 23.76
CA GLY A 63 -20.77 -5.47 24.61
C GLY A 63 -20.86 -6.94 25.05
N GLN A 64 -22.06 -7.53 25.01
CA GLN A 64 -22.32 -8.91 25.43
C GLN A 64 -22.06 -9.96 24.34
N SER A 65 -21.44 -9.59 23.22
CA SER A 65 -21.26 -10.50 22.08
C SER A 65 -20.14 -11.53 22.24
N GLY A 66 -19.33 -11.46 23.31
CA GLY A 66 -18.14 -12.30 23.49
C GLY A 66 -17.00 -11.97 22.51
N ARG A 67 -17.03 -10.77 21.91
CA ARG A 67 -16.03 -10.30 20.94
C ARG A 67 -15.27 -9.10 21.47
N PHE A 68 -14.07 -8.90 20.93
CA PHE A 68 -13.29 -7.68 21.08
C PHE A 68 -13.33 -6.85 19.81
N ILE A 69 -13.42 -5.54 19.99
CA ILE A 69 -13.07 -4.56 18.99
C ILE A 69 -11.63 -4.14 19.29
N VAL A 70 -10.76 -4.34 18.32
CA VAL A 70 -9.38 -3.87 18.34
C VAL A 70 -9.30 -2.71 17.37
N ARG A 71 -8.76 -1.57 17.83
CA ARG A 71 -8.54 -0.39 16.98
C ARG A 71 -7.11 0.09 17.04
N ASP A 72 -6.67 0.63 15.91
CA ASP A 72 -5.39 1.32 15.75
C ASP A 72 -4.19 0.51 16.27
N ARG A 73 -4.31 -0.82 16.25
CA ARG A 73 -3.29 -1.70 16.80
C ARG A 73 -2.13 -1.79 15.84
N GLN A 74 -0.91 -1.66 16.36
CA GLN A 74 0.29 -1.66 15.55
C GLN A 74 1.08 -2.93 15.73
N ILE A 75 1.46 -3.54 14.60
CA ILE A 75 2.55 -4.50 14.54
C ILE A 75 3.71 -3.89 13.78
N THR A 76 4.92 -4.13 14.26
CA THR A 76 6.14 -3.71 13.56
C THR A 76 7.02 -4.91 13.26
N GLY A 77 7.82 -4.79 12.23
CA GLY A 77 8.74 -5.85 11.84
C GLY A 77 9.67 -5.43 10.72
N THR A 78 10.25 -6.39 10.02
CA THR A 78 11.12 -6.14 8.88
C THR A 78 10.69 -6.98 7.68
N LEU A 79 10.56 -6.35 6.51
CA LEU A 79 10.31 -7.02 5.22
C LEU A 79 11.59 -7.05 4.41
N THR A 80 11.82 -8.13 3.66
CA THR A 80 12.89 -8.31 2.67
C THR A 80 12.28 -8.60 1.31
N GLY A 81 13.10 -8.64 0.25
CA GLY A 81 12.65 -8.94 -1.12
C GLY A 81 12.33 -7.68 -1.94
N SER A 82 11.33 -7.72 -2.81
CA SER A 82 11.04 -6.63 -3.76
C SER A 82 10.66 -5.29 -3.10
N ILE A 83 10.26 -5.30 -1.83
CA ILE A 83 9.88 -4.10 -1.06
C ILE A 83 11.03 -3.64 -0.15
N GLY A 84 11.74 -4.58 0.48
CA GLY A 84 12.77 -4.29 1.49
C GLY A 84 14.22 -4.49 1.04
N GLY A 85 14.45 -4.94 -0.19
CA GLY A 85 15.76 -5.34 -0.66
C GLY A 85 16.34 -6.51 0.14
N THR A 86 17.66 -6.67 0.09
CA THR A 86 18.41 -7.70 0.83
C THR A 86 18.67 -7.30 2.28
N ALA A 87 18.84 -6.01 2.56
CA ALA A 87 19.08 -5.49 3.91
C ALA A 87 17.82 -5.50 4.79
N GLY A 88 16.65 -5.59 4.16
CA GLY A 88 15.37 -5.45 4.82
C GLY A 88 14.98 -3.99 5.05
N VAL A 89 13.67 -3.75 5.15
CA VAL A 89 13.10 -2.46 5.50
C VAL A 89 12.16 -2.65 6.68
N PRO A 90 12.20 -1.77 7.70
CA PRO A 90 11.19 -1.77 8.74
C PRO A 90 9.80 -1.55 8.15
N PHE A 91 8.82 -2.26 8.71
CA PHE A 91 7.42 -2.01 8.40
C PHE A 91 6.62 -1.71 9.67
N VAL A 92 5.53 -0.97 9.47
CA VAL A 92 4.46 -0.80 10.44
C VAL A 92 3.16 -1.21 9.76
N ILE A 93 2.38 -2.07 10.42
CA ILE A 93 1.00 -2.34 10.03
C ILE A 93 0.10 -1.85 11.15
N THR A 94 -0.77 -0.89 10.84
CA THR A 94 -1.84 -0.44 11.72
C THR A 94 -3.13 -1.12 11.30
N TYR A 95 -3.87 -1.69 12.24
CA TYR A 95 -5.09 -2.42 11.90
C TYR A 95 -6.23 -2.27 12.91
N ASP A 96 -7.42 -2.48 12.38
CA ASP A 96 -8.66 -2.66 13.11
C ASP A 96 -9.20 -4.07 12.90
N SER A 97 -9.76 -4.65 13.96
CA SER A 97 -10.42 -5.95 13.87
C SER A 97 -11.60 -6.08 14.83
N ASN A 98 -12.47 -7.02 14.52
CA ASN A 98 -13.52 -7.47 15.44
C ASN A 98 -13.45 -8.99 15.54
N VAL A 99 -13.00 -9.51 16.68
CA VAL A 99 -12.62 -10.92 16.83
C VAL A 99 -13.29 -11.54 18.06
N PRO A 100 -13.73 -12.81 18.02
CA PRO A 100 -14.15 -13.53 19.22
C PRO A 100 -12.98 -13.66 20.20
N LEU A 101 -13.29 -13.50 21.49
CA LEU A 101 -12.35 -13.63 22.61
C LEU A 101 -11.49 -14.90 22.49
N ALA A 102 -12.15 -16.04 22.29
CA ALA A 102 -11.53 -17.36 22.37
C ALA A 102 -10.55 -17.68 21.23
N THR A 103 -10.71 -17.07 20.06
CA THR A 103 -10.00 -17.51 18.85
C THR A 103 -9.18 -16.42 18.18
N GLN A 104 -9.38 -15.14 18.54
CA GLN A 104 -8.75 -13.99 17.88
C GLN A 104 -8.90 -14.02 16.34
N SER A 105 -9.90 -14.74 15.84
CA SER A 105 -10.13 -15.00 14.42
C SER A 105 -11.17 -14.04 13.88
N GLY A 106 -10.88 -13.35 12.79
CA GLY A 106 -11.84 -12.45 12.19
C GLY A 106 -11.26 -11.60 11.07
N ARG A 107 -12.10 -10.70 10.56
CA ARG A 107 -11.69 -9.75 9.53
C ARG A 107 -10.78 -8.68 10.13
N ILE A 108 -9.75 -8.33 9.37
CA ILE A 108 -8.75 -7.33 9.71
C ILE A 108 -8.69 -6.33 8.56
N HIS A 109 -8.91 -5.07 8.88
CA HIS A 109 -8.67 -3.95 7.96
C HIS A 109 -7.39 -3.27 8.39
N ALA A 110 -6.42 -3.16 7.49
CA ALA A 110 -5.09 -2.73 7.87
C ALA A 110 -4.44 -1.82 6.83
N ARG A 111 -3.47 -1.04 7.29
CA ARG A 111 -2.60 -0.20 6.46
C ARG A 111 -1.15 -0.59 6.75
N LEU A 112 -0.40 -0.92 5.71
CA LEU A 112 1.02 -1.21 5.74
C LEU A 112 1.81 0.03 5.29
N ILE A 113 2.86 0.36 6.03
CA ILE A 113 3.91 1.30 5.62
C ILE A 113 5.25 0.58 5.70
N ALA A 114 6.01 0.59 4.62
CA ALA A 114 7.34 -0.02 4.53
C ALA A 114 8.23 0.79 3.57
N GLY A 115 9.15 1.60 4.12
CA GLY A 115 9.95 2.53 3.33
C GLY A 115 9.08 3.52 2.55
N VAL A 116 9.21 3.53 1.21
CA VAL A 116 8.40 4.38 0.32
C VAL A 116 7.04 3.79 -0.03
N TYR A 117 6.77 2.55 0.38
CA TYR A 117 5.55 1.84 0.04
C TYR A 117 4.49 2.01 1.11
N GLU A 118 3.27 2.26 0.64
CA GLU A 118 2.07 2.26 1.46
C GLU A 118 1.01 1.38 0.81
N ALA A 119 0.32 0.55 1.59
CA ALA A 119 -0.74 -0.30 1.07
C ALA A 119 -1.91 -0.44 2.04
N ASN A 120 -3.12 -0.48 1.49
CA ASN A 120 -4.31 -0.92 2.22
C ASN A 120 -4.44 -2.44 2.08
N MET A 121 -4.76 -3.10 3.18
CA MET A 121 -4.90 -4.54 3.27
C MET A 121 -6.26 -4.90 3.87
N THR A 122 -6.85 -5.96 3.33
CA THR A 122 -8.01 -6.61 3.93
C THR A 122 -7.67 -8.08 4.10
N MET A 123 -7.58 -8.52 5.36
CA MET A 123 -7.14 -9.84 5.75
C MET A 123 -8.21 -10.52 6.61
N ALA A 124 -8.05 -11.82 6.80
CA ALA A 124 -8.72 -12.57 7.83
C ALA A 124 -7.69 -13.37 8.63
N SER A 125 -7.86 -13.41 9.95
CA SER A 125 -7.18 -14.34 10.83
C SER A 125 -8.07 -15.55 11.11
N ASN A 126 -7.47 -16.73 11.15
CA ASN A 126 -8.12 -17.96 11.62
C ASN A 126 -7.18 -18.72 12.55
N ALA A 127 -7.69 -19.22 13.67
CA ALA A 127 -6.95 -20.13 14.53
C ALA A 127 -6.68 -21.45 13.78
N GLY A 128 -5.45 -21.97 13.89
CA GLY A 128 -5.06 -23.21 13.21
C GLY A 128 -3.62 -23.63 13.48
N PRO A 129 -3.18 -24.76 12.90
CA PRO A 129 -1.80 -25.23 13.02
C PRO A 129 -0.86 -24.31 12.25
N THR A 130 0.17 -23.79 12.93
CA THR A 130 1.26 -23.06 12.27
C THR A 130 2.29 -24.04 11.71
N PRO A 131 3.20 -23.60 10.81
CA PRO A 131 4.30 -24.45 10.33
C PRO A 131 5.39 -24.75 11.37
N VAL A 132 5.18 -24.43 12.65
CA VAL A 132 6.15 -24.70 13.72
C VAL A 132 5.84 -26.08 14.31
N GLU A 133 6.75 -27.03 14.10
CA GLU A 133 6.65 -28.38 14.63
C GLU A 133 6.81 -28.41 16.16
N CYS A 134 6.14 -29.37 16.80
CA CYS A 134 6.26 -29.65 18.22
C CYS A 134 6.24 -31.16 18.47
N GLU A 135 6.88 -31.63 19.54
CA GLU A 135 7.14 -33.06 19.70
C GLU A 135 5.91 -33.84 20.18
N THR A 136 5.25 -33.37 21.24
CA THR A 136 4.19 -34.13 21.93
C THR A 136 2.88 -33.35 21.92
N PRO A 137 1.80 -33.88 21.30
CA PRO A 137 0.52 -33.20 21.26
C PRO A 137 -0.15 -33.27 22.63
N ASP A 138 -0.46 -32.10 23.20
CA ASP A 138 -1.16 -31.92 24.47
C ASP A 138 -2.56 -31.28 24.27
N GLY A 139 -2.88 -30.89 23.02
CA GLY A 139 -4.12 -30.23 22.65
C GLY A 139 -4.16 -28.73 22.96
N ALA A 140 -3.14 -28.17 23.61
CA ALA A 140 -3.10 -26.78 24.06
C ALA A 140 -1.90 -26.01 23.48
N THR A 141 -0.68 -26.51 23.67
CA THR A 141 0.56 -25.93 23.15
C THR A 141 1.05 -26.64 21.90
N CYS A 142 0.55 -27.86 21.66
CA CYS A 142 0.88 -28.68 20.52
C CYS A 142 -0.37 -29.46 20.06
N ILE A 143 -0.76 -29.29 18.80
CA ILE A 143 -1.95 -29.92 18.22
C ILE A 143 -1.55 -30.95 17.17
N ALA A 144 -2.17 -32.14 17.24
CA ALA A 144 -1.97 -33.20 16.26
C ALA A 144 -2.79 -32.95 14.99
N THR A 145 -2.19 -33.20 13.83
CA THR A 145 -2.84 -33.13 12.51
C THR A 145 -2.51 -34.37 11.70
N GLY A 146 -3.13 -34.53 10.53
CA GLY A 146 -2.78 -35.62 9.61
C GLY A 146 -1.36 -35.54 9.03
N ALA A 147 -0.68 -34.39 9.16
CA ALA A 147 0.67 -34.15 8.63
C ALA A 147 1.77 -34.13 9.71
N GLY A 148 1.40 -34.20 10.99
CA GLY A 148 2.33 -34.04 12.11
C GLY A 148 1.75 -33.21 13.25
N ASN A 149 2.61 -32.82 14.18
CA ASN A 149 2.27 -32.09 15.39
C ASN A 149 2.78 -30.65 15.26
N PHE A 150 1.88 -29.68 15.49
CA PHE A 150 2.17 -28.27 15.22
C PHE A 150 1.72 -27.36 16.36
N VAL A 151 2.45 -26.26 16.56
CA VAL A 151 2.06 -25.23 17.51
C VAL A 151 0.85 -24.47 16.96
N PRO A 152 -0.24 -24.29 17.74
CA PRO A 152 -1.40 -23.52 17.30
C PRO A 152 -1.07 -22.02 17.24
N GLY A 153 -1.73 -21.32 16.32
CA GLY A 153 -1.57 -19.87 16.16
C GLY A 153 -2.64 -19.26 15.26
N LEU A 154 -2.38 -18.05 14.78
CA LEU A 154 -3.25 -17.34 13.84
C LEU A 154 -2.67 -17.40 12.43
N LEU A 155 -3.45 -17.95 11.51
CA LEU A 155 -3.18 -17.96 10.08
C LEU A 155 -3.81 -16.73 9.44
N LEU A 156 -3.01 -15.97 8.70
CA LEU A 156 -3.38 -14.72 8.05
C LEU A 156 -3.48 -14.92 6.55
N ASN A 157 -4.60 -14.52 5.97
CA ASN A 157 -4.76 -14.53 4.50
C ASN A 157 -5.58 -13.31 4.07
N GLY A 158 -5.21 -12.70 2.95
CA GLY A 158 -5.84 -11.47 2.52
C GLY A 158 -5.36 -10.92 1.19
N ARG A 159 -5.79 -9.71 0.90
CA ARG A 159 -5.43 -8.93 -0.29
C ARG A 159 -4.90 -7.58 0.11
N MET A 160 -4.05 -7.02 -0.75
CA MET A 160 -3.50 -5.68 -0.58
C MET A 160 -3.53 -4.89 -1.89
N ASN A 161 -3.66 -3.58 -1.76
CA ASN A 161 -3.53 -2.61 -2.85
C ASN A 161 -2.58 -1.50 -2.42
N PHE A 162 -1.56 -1.23 -3.23
CA PHE A 162 -0.63 -0.14 -2.94
C PHE A 162 -1.26 1.22 -3.24
N LEU A 163 -1.04 2.14 -2.32
CA LEU A 163 -1.45 3.53 -2.40
C LEU A 163 -0.30 4.43 -2.89
N SER A 164 0.93 4.09 -2.53
CA SER A 164 2.14 4.84 -2.90
C SER A 164 3.38 3.93 -2.99
N GLY A 165 4.49 4.48 -3.51
CA GLY A 165 5.75 3.77 -3.78
C GLY A 165 5.76 3.08 -5.15
N ALA A 166 4.75 2.26 -5.42
CA ALA A 166 4.47 1.71 -6.75
C ALA A 166 2.98 1.37 -6.87
N LYS A 167 2.42 1.46 -8.08
CA LYS A 167 1.05 1.02 -8.33
C LYS A 167 1.03 -0.51 -8.40
N GLY A 168 0.17 -1.17 -7.63
CA GLY A 168 0.12 -2.63 -7.64
C GLY A 168 -0.92 -3.21 -6.71
N GLN A 169 -1.18 -4.50 -6.91
CA GLN A 169 -2.09 -5.29 -6.07
C GLN A 169 -1.49 -6.66 -5.80
N GLY A 170 -1.87 -7.27 -4.69
CA GLY A 170 -1.31 -8.54 -4.26
C GLY A 170 -2.13 -9.25 -3.20
N THR A 171 -1.56 -10.35 -2.73
CA THR A 171 -2.04 -11.14 -1.61
C THR A 171 -1.10 -10.99 -0.43
N VAL A 172 -1.68 -11.13 0.75
CA VAL A 172 -0.99 -11.16 2.02
C VAL A 172 -1.28 -12.52 2.63
N ASN A 173 -0.25 -13.29 2.95
CA ASN A 173 -0.38 -14.56 3.64
C ASN A 173 0.62 -14.61 4.78
N GLY A 174 0.32 -15.32 5.85
CA GLY A 174 1.24 -15.43 6.96
C GLY A 174 0.70 -16.23 8.11
N TRP A 175 1.47 -16.27 9.18
CA TRP A 175 1.05 -16.85 10.45
C TRP A 175 1.77 -16.15 11.60
N LEU A 176 1.19 -16.23 12.78
CA LEU A 176 1.83 -15.81 14.02
C LEU A 176 1.40 -16.71 15.19
N ILE A 177 2.27 -16.86 16.17
CA ILE A 177 2.00 -17.52 17.43
C ILE A 177 1.83 -16.42 18.49
N PRO A 178 0.60 -16.08 18.88
CA PRO A 178 0.35 -15.01 19.83
C PRO A 178 0.60 -15.48 21.26
N ILE A 179 1.15 -14.60 22.10
CA ILE A 179 1.12 -14.75 23.55
C ILE A 179 -0.07 -13.95 24.05
N LEU A 180 -0.98 -14.61 24.77
CA LEU A 180 -2.21 -14.02 25.28
C LEU A 180 -2.10 -13.70 26.78
N ASP A 181 -2.77 -12.63 27.23
CA ASP A 181 -3.01 -12.40 28.65
C ASP A 181 -4.15 -13.27 29.20
N GLU A 182 -4.42 -13.19 30.49
CA GLU A 182 -5.52 -13.91 31.16
C GLU A 182 -6.91 -13.56 30.61
N ARG A 183 -7.03 -12.45 29.88
CA ARG A 183 -8.25 -11.97 29.23
C ARG A 183 -8.28 -12.32 27.75
N GLY A 184 -7.33 -13.11 27.24
CA GLY A 184 -7.28 -13.52 25.84
C GLY A 184 -6.83 -12.42 24.87
N HIS A 185 -6.27 -11.30 25.33
CA HIS A 185 -5.69 -10.30 24.45
C HIS A 185 -4.29 -10.71 24.03
N ILE A 186 -3.94 -10.49 22.77
CA ILE A 186 -2.54 -10.59 22.34
C ILE A 186 -1.72 -9.55 23.12
N VAL A 187 -0.58 -9.94 23.68
CA VAL A 187 0.37 -9.03 24.36
C VAL A 187 1.77 -9.12 23.76
N SER A 188 2.08 -10.20 23.06
CA SER A 188 3.34 -10.40 22.35
C SER A 188 3.16 -11.46 21.24
N ILE A 189 4.19 -11.61 20.40
CA ILE A 189 4.25 -12.59 19.33
C ILE A 189 5.53 -13.41 19.53
N ALA A 190 5.40 -14.72 19.71
CA ALA A 190 6.54 -15.61 19.94
C ALA A 190 7.31 -15.91 18.64
N ALA A 191 6.58 -16.13 17.55
CA ALA A 191 7.13 -16.34 16.22
C ALA A 191 6.09 -15.94 15.17
N SER A 192 6.57 -15.58 13.97
CA SER A 192 5.69 -15.20 12.86
C SER A 192 6.40 -15.25 11.52
N LEU A 193 5.60 -15.27 10.46
CA LEU A 193 6.02 -15.00 9.11
C LEU A 193 4.90 -14.25 8.38
N LEU A 194 5.26 -13.19 7.66
CA LEU A 194 4.39 -12.47 6.75
C LEU A 194 4.98 -12.54 5.35
N SER A 195 4.14 -12.83 4.36
CA SER A 195 4.51 -12.97 2.95
C SER A 195 3.54 -12.17 2.09
N LEU A 196 4.10 -11.31 1.24
CA LEU A 196 3.41 -10.44 0.30
C LEU A 196 3.80 -10.88 -1.10
N SER A 197 2.83 -11.09 -1.98
CA SER A 197 3.12 -11.37 -3.39
C SER A 197 2.08 -10.77 -4.30
N GLY A 198 2.48 -10.39 -5.52
CA GLY A 198 1.55 -9.75 -6.43
C GLY A 198 2.21 -9.24 -7.70
N ARG A 199 1.61 -8.20 -8.29
CA ARG A 199 2.11 -7.57 -9.51
C ARG A 199 2.05 -6.05 -9.41
N TRP A 200 3.14 -5.40 -9.82
CA TRP A 200 3.18 -3.98 -10.13
C TRP A 200 2.48 -3.71 -11.44
N MET A 201 1.79 -2.58 -11.49
CA MET A 201 1.20 -2.01 -12.69
C MET A 201 2.13 -0.90 -13.21
N PRO A 202 2.37 -0.82 -14.52
CA PRO A 202 3.12 0.27 -15.14
C PRO A 202 2.39 1.61 -15.06
#